data_AF-A0A7X5IRP3-F1
#
_entry.id   AF-A0A7X5IRP3-F1
#
_cell.length_a   1.000
_cell.length_b   1.000
_cell.length_c   1.000
_cell.angle_alpha   90.00
_cell.angle_beta   90.00
_cell.angle_gamma   90.00
#
_symmetry.space_group_name_H-M   'P 1'
#
loop_
_entity.id
_entity.type
_entity.pdbx_description
1 polymer ?
#
loop_
_entity_poly.entity_id
_entity_poly.type
_entity_poly.pdbx_seq_one_letter_code
_entity_poly.pdbx_strand_id
1 'polypeptide(L)'
;MFRRKDDVFFLLDQVSDKVTRNELLATANAYLHKYGCFEISELHRQFENRLNRICIRNVEDFESFYQQIAQSGVRCVAAPQVGNRIARYNNGNVQTSFEAITKSIIIFITESCYGSCTEGNLHNEFQAFSADLLGKLIRIFAENELICVEINDSICYQSFETLGLPQNFADTLITILDRLDEIGLPPSQEVLHTAISLELGVNFRTEFSLPNWNTFRRLIASCFKGEPRREWKNNIFLGGER
;
A
#
# COMPACT_ATOMS: atom_id res chain seq x y z
N MET A 1 38.28 2.88 4.64
CA MET A 1 37.78 4.20 5.08
C MET A 1 36.49 4.50 4.35
N PHE A 2 35.50 5.07 5.02
CA PHE A 2 34.27 5.58 4.42
C PHE A 2 34.51 6.92 3.73
N ARG A 3 34.12 7.06 2.46
CA ARG A 3 34.15 8.32 1.72
C ARG A 3 32.74 8.88 1.63
N ARG A 4 32.52 10.05 2.23
CA ARG A 4 31.27 10.78 2.09
C ARG A 4 31.24 11.52 0.74
N LYS A 5 30.04 11.90 0.27
CA LYS A 5 29.84 12.56 -1.04
C LYS A 5 30.59 13.88 -1.22
N ASP A 6 30.98 14.55 -0.13
CA ASP A 6 31.77 15.79 -0.15
C ASP A 6 33.28 15.53 -0.02
N ASP A 7 33.73 14.31 -0.32
CA ASP A 7 35.13 13.88 -0.32
C ASP A 7 35.81 13.93 1.05
N VAL A 8 35.04 14.01 2.13
CA VAL A 8 35.54 13.81 3.49
C VAL A 8 35.60 12.31 3.80
N PHE A 9 36.73 11.88 4.36
CA PHE A 9 36.99 10.49 4.70
C PHE A 9 36.92 10.24 6.20
N PHE A 10 36.26 9.14 6.58
CA PHE A 10 36.11 8.71 7.96
C PHE A 10 36.59 7.26 8.11
N LEU A 11 37.13 6.92 9.26
CA LEU A 11 37.27 5.51 9.66
C LEU A 11 35.87 4.95 9.96
N LEU A 12 35.66 3.66 9.69
CA LEU A 12 34.35 3.03 9.95
C LEU A 12 33.95 3.15 11.43
N ASP A 13 34.93 3.07 12.34
CA ASP A 13 34.72 3.20 13.78
C ASP A 13 34.40 4.64 14.22
N GLN A 14 34.64 5.64 13.38
CA GLN A 14 34.15 7.01 13.60
C GLN A 14 32.68 7.16 13.19
N VAL A 15 32.21 6.34 12.24
CA VAL A 15 30.82 6.35 11.78
C VAL A 15 29.90 5.62 12.76
N SER A 16 30.30 4.43 13.20
CA SER A 16 29.59 3.65 14.21
C SER A 16 30.51 2.56 14.77
N ASP A 17 30.19 1.98 15.93
CA ASP A 17 30.93 0.82 16.44
C ASP A 17 30.68 -0.46 15.59
N LYS A 18 31.51 -1.50 15.80
CA LYS A 18 31.42 -2.77 15.06
C LYS A 18 30.13 -3.54 15.32
N VAL A 19 29.59 -3.49 16.54
CA VAL A 19 28.35 -4.19 16.92
C VAL A 19 27.17 -3.60 16.15
N THR A 20 27.06 -2.27 16.16
CA THR A 20 26.06 -1.52 15.39
C THR A 20 26.12 -1.83 13.90
N ARG A 21 27.32 -1.90 13.30
CA ARG A 21 27.44 -2.28 11.87
C ARG A 21 26.97 -3.71 11.60
N ASN A 22 27.32 -4.65 12.47
CA ASN A 22 26.91 -6.05 12.31
C ASN A 22 25.39 -6.20 12.41
N GLU A 23 24.75 -5.52 13.36
CA GLU A 23 23.30 -5.53 13.50
C GLU A 23 22.60 -4.88 12.31
N LEU A 24 23.11 -3.74 11.82
CA LEU A 24 22.60 -3.10 10.61
C LEU A 24 22.62 -4.06 9.42
N LEU A 25 23.75 -4.74 9.20
CA LEU A 25 23.87 -5.71 8.11
C LEU A 25 22.96 -6.93 8.31
N ALA A 26 22.80 -7.41 9.55
CA ALA A 26 21.89 -8.50 9.86
C ALA A 26 20.43 -8.14 9.55
N THR A 27 19.98 -6.95 9.98
CA THR A 27 18.63 -6.43 9.68
C THR A 27 18.42 -6.25 8.18
N ALA A 28 19.37 -5.63 7.48
CA ALA A 28 19.28 -5.44 6.03
C ALA A 28 19.19 -6.77 5.27
N ASN A 29 20.01 -7.76 5.66
CA ASN A 29 19.97 -9.10 5.07
C ASN A 29 18.64 -9.82 5.36
N ALA A 30 18.10 -9.68 6.57
CA ALA A 30 16.80 -10.24 6.92
C ALA A 30 15.68 -9.64 6.06
N TYR A 31 15.70 -8.32 5.81
CA TYR A 31 14.73 -7.68 4.92
C TYR A 31 14.90 -8.11 3.46
N LEU A 32 16.13 -8.18 2.95
CA LEU A 32 16.38 -8.69 1.60
C LEU A 32 15.89 -10.13 1.43
N HIS A 33 16.09 -10.98 2.44
CA HIS A 33 15.61 -12.36 2.41
C HIS A 33 14.07 -12.43 2.49
N LYS A 34 13.44 -11.68 3.40
CA LYS A 34 11.99 -11.71 3.63
C LYS A 34 11.21 -11.08 2.48
N TYR A 35 11.68 -9.95 1.95
CA TYR A 35 10.91 -9.11 1.04
C TYR A 35 11.56 -8.93 -0.35
N GLY A 36 12.81 -9.36 -0.54
CA GLY A 36 13.58 -9.15 -1.77
C GLY A 36 14.13 -7.72 -1.92
N CYS A 37 13.60 -6.76 -1.18
CA CYS A 37 14.04 -5.37 -1.14
C CYS A 37 13.64 -4.67 0.17
N PHE A 38 14.18 -3.47 0.42
CA PHE A 38 13.76 -2.61 1.53
C PHE A 38 14.04 -1.13 1.24
N GLU A 39 13.41 -0.24 1.99
CA GLU A 39 13.60 1.21 1.86
C GLU A 39 14.83 1.69 2.65
N ILE A 40 15.74 2.41 1.99
CA ILE A 40 16.99 2.87 2.60
C ILE A 40 16.73 3.88 3.74
N SER A 41 15.74 4.75 3.57
CA SER A 41 15.33 5.73 4.59
C SER A 41 14.83 5.05 5.87
N GLU A 42 14.10 3.94 5.78
CA GLU A 42 13.61 3.21 6.96
C GLU A 42 14.75 2.52 7.69
N LEU A 43 15.67 1.88 6.97
CA LEU A 43 16.86 1.33 7.61
C LEU A 43 17.69 2.43 8.28
N HIS A 44 17.81 3.60 7.65
CA HIS A 44 18.48 4.75 8.28
C HIS A 44 17.78 5.16 9.57
N ARG A 45 16.44 5.33 9.54
CA ARG A 45 15.62 5.74 10.69
C ARG A 45 15.76 4.80 11.88
N GLN A 46 15.91 3.49 11.64
CA GLN A 46 16.10 2.50 12.70
C GLN A 46 17.46 2.60 13.40
N PHE A 47 18.49 3.13 12.74
CA PHE A 47 19.86 3.17 13.24
C PHE A 47 20.41 4.58 13.48
N GLU A 48 19.69 5.64 13.08
CA GLU A 48 20.17 7.03 13.10
C GLU A 48 20.74 7.50 14.44
N ASN A 49 20.18 7.01 15.54
CA ASN A 49 20.55 7.31 16.91
C ASN A 49 21.86 6.62 17.37
N ARG A 50 22.33 5.65 16.58
CA ARG A 50 23.56 4.88 16.82
C ARG A 50 24.66 5.20 15.81
N LEU A 51 24.39 6.10 14.86
CA LEU A 51 25.34 6.58 13.87
C LEU A 51 25.85 7.97 14.27
N ASN A 52 27.12 8.24 13.93
CA ASN A 52 27.69 9.55 14.16
C ASN A 52 27.09 10.56 13.18
N ARG A 53 26.33 11.52 13.71
CA ARG A 53 25.64 12.58 12.95
C ARG A 53 26.59 13.53 12.21
N ILE A 54 27.86 13.62 12.62
CA ILE A 54 28.88 14.38 11.89
C ILE A 54 29.27 13.63 10.61
N CYS A 55 29.29 12.29 10.65
CA CYS A 55 29.63 11.44 9.51
C CYS A 55 28.44 11.24 8.58
N ILE A 56 27.26 10.91 9.14
CA ILE A 56 26.02 10.65 8.43
C ILE A 56 25.04 11.79 8.70
N ARG A 57 24.94 12.75 7.77
CA ARG A 57 24.09 13.95 7.97
C ARG A 57 22.67 13.75 7.47
N ASN A 58 22.49 12.83 6.53
CA ASN A 58 21.23 12.59 5.84
C ASN A 58 21.20 11.16 5.26
N VAL A 59 20.05 10.81 4.67
CA VAL A 59 19.81 9.49 4.06
C VAL A 59 20.79 9.19 2.91
N GLU A 60 21.29 10.20 2.20
CA GLU A 60 22.22 9.99 1.09
C GLU A 60 23.63 9.60 1.56
N ASP A 61 24.10 10.24 2.64
CA ASP A 61 25.35 9.86 3.32
C ASP A 61 25.22 8.42 3.86
N PHE A 62 24.05 8.09 4.43
CA PHE A 62 23.75 6.74 4.91
C PHE A 62 23.73 5.71 3.78
N GLU A 63 23.11 6.02 2.63
CA GLU A 63 23.09 5.12 1.48
C GLU A 63 24.51 4.79 1.01
N SER A 64 25.38 5.80 0.93
CA SER A 64 26.77 5.64 0.53
C SER A 64 27.55 4.80 1.54
N PHE A 65 27.32 5.03 2.84
CA PHE A 65 27.90 4.21 3.90
C PHE A 65 27.42 2.76 3.83
N TYR A 66 26.11 2.54 3.68
CA TYR A 66 25.52 1.22 3.54
C TYR A 66 26.10 0.47 2.34
N GLN A 67 26.15 1.10 1.15
CA GLN A 67 26.74 0.48 -0.04
C GLN A 67 28.18 0.05 0.15
N GLN A 68 28.94 0.77 0.97
CA GLN A 68 30.32 0.41 1.27
C GLN A 68 30.46 -0.78 2.23
N ILE A 69 29.57 -0.92 3.20
CA ILE A 69 29.63 -2.01 4.19
C ILE A 69 28.79 -3.23 3.81
N ALA A 70 27.83 -3.06 2.89
CA ALA A 70 26.95 -4.11 2.42
C ALA A 70 27.73 -5.19 1.67
N GLN A 71 27.15 -6.39 1.64
CA GLN A 71 27.71 -7.52 0.91
C GLN A 71 27.70 -7.25 -0.60
N SER A 72 28.70 -7.80 -1.30
CA SER A 72 28.72 -7.86 -2.76
C SER A 72 27.39 -8.44 -3.28
N GLY A 73 26.77 -7.77 -4.25
CA GLY A 73 25.52 -8.24 -4.86
C GLY A 73 24.26 -7.47 -4.46
N VAL A 74 24.37 -6.44 -3.62
CA VAL A 74 23.27 -5.52 -3.30
C VAL A 74 23.52 -4.15 -3.92
N ARG A 75 22.47 -3.51 -4.42
CA ARG A 75 22.50 -2.13 -4.93
C ARG A 75 21.33 -1.32 -4.40
N CYS A 76 21.55 -0.02 -4.26
CA CYS A 76 20.49 0.93 -3.98
C CYS A 76 20.09 1.62 -5.28
N VAL A 77 18.79 1.66 -5.56
CA VAL A 77 18.23 2.22 -6.79
C VAL A 77 17.07 3.14 -6.47
N ALA A 78 16.82 4.11 -7.33
CA ALA A 78 15.54 4.82 -7.30
C ALA A 78 14.47 3.87 -7.86
N ALA A 79 13.30 3.85 -7.24
CA ALA A 79 12.12 3.19 -7.77
C ALA A 79 11.16 4.26 -8.33
N PRO A 80 11.21 4.60 -9.63
CA PRO A 80 10.52 5.78 -10.17
C PRO A 80 9.01 5.75 -9.97
N GLN A 81 8.40 4.55 -9.94
CA GLN A 81 6.96 4.37 -9.76
C GLN A 81 6.46 4.84 -8.39
N VAL A 82 7.31 4.78 -7.36
CA VAL A 82 6.96 5.14 -5.98
C VAL A 82 7.76 6.35 -5.46
N GLY A 83 8.90 6.68 -6.09
CA GLY A 83 9.77 7.80 -5.74
C GLY A 83 10.78 7.50 -4.62
N ASN A 84 10.73 6.32 -4.01
CA ASN A 84 11.57 5.95 -2.87
C ASN A 84 12.91 5.32 -3.31
N ARG A 85 13.93 5.39 -2.45
CA ARG A 85 15.24 4.73 -2.62
C ARG A 85 15.19 3.34 -2.00
N ILE A 86 15.45 2.32 -2.82
CA ILE A 86 15.27 0.92 -2.47
C ILE A 86 16.60 0.18 -2.57
N ALA A 87 16.95 -0.57 -1.53
CA ALA A 87 18.00 -1.58 -1.57
C ALA A 87 17.44 -2.90 -2.07
N ARG A 88 18.18 -3.58 -2.96
CA ARG A 88 17.81 -4.92 -3.46
C ARG A 88 19.03 -5.68 -3.98
N TYR A 89 18.86 -6.97 -4.20
CA TYR A 89 19.84 -7.75 -4.95
C TYR A 89 20.05 -7.21 -6.37
N ASN A 90 21.28 -7.31 -6.89
CA ASN A 90 21.69 -6.81 -8.21
C ASN A 90 20.81 -7.37 -9.34
N ASN A 91 20.47 -8.65 -9.26
CA ASN A 91 19.62 -9.35 -10.23
C ASN A 91 18.13 -9.30 -9.88
N GLY A 92 17.76 -8.70 -8.74
CA GLY A 92 16.36 -8.58 -8.32
C GLY A 92 15.58 -7.61 -9.20
N ASN A 93 14.30 -7.87 -9.40
CA ASN A 93 13.38 -6.92 -10.04
C ASN A 93 12.55 -6.23 -8.96
N VAL A 94 12.66 -4.90 -8.85
CA VAL A 94 11.93 -4.10 -7.84
C VAL A 94 10.43 -4.29 -7.98
N GLN A 95 9.90 -4.31 -9.21
CA GLN A 95 8.48 -4.45 -9.46
C GLN A 95 7.97 -5.82 -8.99
N THR A 96 8.69 -6.90 -9.31
CA THR A 96 8.34 -8.25 -8.84
C THR A 96 8.36 -8.34 -7.31
N SER A 97 9.34 -7.70 -6.66
CA SER A 97 9.36 -7.60 -5.20
C SER A 97 8.15 -6.84 -4.66
N PHE A 98 7.80 -5.70 -5.26
CA PHE A 98 6.63 -4.91 -4.86
C PHE A 98 5.31 -5.66 -5.03
N GLU A 99 5.13 -6.40 -6.12
CA GLU A 99 3.97 -7.27 -6.31
C GLU A 99 3.89 -8.36 -5.23
N ALA A 100 5.01 -9.01 -4.90
CA ALA A 100 5.08 -10.03 -3.87
C ALA A 100 4.83 -9.48 -2.45
N ILE A 101 5.40 -8.31 -2.14
CA ILE A 101 5.15 -7.58 -0.89
C ILE A 101 3.67 -7.21 -0.79
N THR A 102 3.08 -6.71 -1.87
CA THR A 102 1.67 -6.31 -1.89
C THR A 102 0.74 -7.50 -1.64
N LYS A 103 1.02 -8.67 -2.23
CA LYS A 103 0.30 -9.91 -1.88
C LYS A 103 0.41 -10.24 -0.40
N SER A 104 1.59 -10.08 0.18
CA SER A 104 1.79 -10.30 1.62
C SER A 104 1.02 -9.29 2.48
N ILE A 105 0.95 -8.03 2.05
CA ILE A 105 0.14 -6.98 2.69
C ILE A 105 -1.35 -7.34 2.66
N ILE A 106 -1.87 -7.76 1.50
CA ILE A 106 -3.28 -8.17 1.36
C ILE A 106 -3.58 -9.32 2.32
N ILE A 107 -2.77 -10.39 2.29
CA ILE A 107 -2.92 -11.55 3.18
C ILE A 107 -2.89 -11.13 4.65
N PHE A 108 -1.94 -10.28 5.04
CA PHE A 108 -1.84 -9.79 6.41
C PHE A 108 -3.10 -9.02 6.83
N ILE A 109 -3.58 -8.11 5.99
CA ILE A 109 -4.80 -7.32 6.28
C ILE A 109 -6.01 -8.25 6.38
N THR A 110 -6.22 -9.14 5.42
CA THR A 110 -7.39 -10.03 5.38
C THR A 110 -7.41 -11.06 6.50
N GLU A 111 -6.27 -11.70 6.77
CA GLU A 111 -6.20 -12.86 7.68
C GLU A 111 -5.79 -12.45 9.10
N SER A 112 -4.83 -11.55 9.25
CA SER A 112 -4.28 -11.18 10.56
C SER A 112 -4.95 -9.96 11.18
N CYS A 113 -5.50 -9.06 10.35
CA CYS A 113 -6.23 -7.87 10.80
C CYS A 113 -7.75 -7.97 10.59
N TYR A 114 -8.26 -9.17 10.29
CA TYR A 114 -9.69 -9.41 10.04
C TYR A 114 -10.27 -8.44 9.00
N GLY A 115 -9.50 -8.17 7.95
CA GLY A 115 -9.84 -7.31 6.82
C GLY A 115 -9.64 -5.81 7.02
N SER A 116 -9.30 -5.31 8.21
CA SER A 116 -9.08 -3.86 8.44
C SER A 116 -7.80 -3.58 9.23
N CYS A 117 -6.88 -2.82 8.66
CA CYS A 117 -5.59 -2.50 9.28
C CYS A 117 -5.28 -1.01 9.26
N THR A 118 -4.85 -0.45 10.38
CA THR A 118 -4.36 0.93 10.45
C THR A 118 -2.98 1.04 9.80
N GLU A 119 -2.63 2.22 9.30
CA GLU A 119 -1.30 2.48 8.74
C GLU A 119 -0.17 2.17 9.73
N GLY A 120 -0.34 2.50 11.01
CA GLY A 120 0.62 2.18 12.07
C GLY A 120 0.79 0.68 12.30
N ASN A 121 -0.30 -0.10 12.32
CA ASN A 121 -0.22 -1.55 12.48
C ASN A 121 0.44 -2.20 11.26
N LEU A 122 0.15 -1.71 10.06
CA LEU A 122 0.77 -2.19 8.84
C LEU A 122 2.28 -1.88 8.83
N HIS A 123 2.67 -0.67 9.21
CA HIS A 123 4.07 -0.28 9.32
C HIS A 123 4.83 -1.12 10.36
N ASN A 124 4.19 -1.45 11.49
CA ASN A 124 4.77 -2.30 12.53
C ASN A 124 5.08 -3.73 12.05
N GLU A 125 4.29 -4.28 11.13
CA GLU A 125 4.57 -5.59 10.51
C GLU A 125 5.60 -5.48 9.37
N PHE A 126 5.53 -4.39 8.59
CA PHE A 126 6.35 -4.18 7.39
C PHE A 126 7.42 -3.09 7.60
N GLN A 127 8.17 -3.18 8.69
CA GLN A 127 9.16 -2.18 9.14
C GLN A 127 10.30 -1.87 8.16
N ALA A 128 10.45 -2.70 7.13
CA ALA A 128 11.38 -2.48 6.02
C ALA A 128 10.97 -1.34 5.09
N PHE A 129 9.74 -0.83 5.22
CA PHE A 129 9.12 0.14 4.32
C PHE A 129 8.39 1.21 5.12
N SER A 130 8.43 2.46 4.67
CA SER A 130 7.68 3.54 5.31
C SER A 130 6.18 3.36 5.08
N ALA A 131 5.39 3.96 5.96
CA ALA A 131 3.94 4.09 5.79
C ALA A 131 3.56 4.64 4.40
N ASP A 132 4.25 5.68 3.94
CA ASP A 132 4.09 6.28 2.61
C ASP A 132 4.32 5.26 1.48
N LEU A 133 5.41 4.49 1.53
CA LEU A 133 5.68 3.47 0.53
C LEU A 133 4.63 2.36 0.57
N LEU A 134 4.24 1.88 1.74
CA LEU A 134 3.18 0.87 1.90
C LEU A 134 1.86 1.34 1.30
N GLY A 135 1.45 2.59 1.56
CA GLY A 135 0.25 3.19 0.97
C GLY A 135 0.34 3.30 -0.57
N LYS A 136 1.50 3.67 -1.11
CA LYS A 136 1.74 3.68 -2.56
C LYS A 136 1.66 2.28 -3.17
N LEU A 137 2.23 1.27 -2.51
CA LEU A 137 2.15 -0.12 -2.97
C LEU A 137 0.70 -0.60 -3.02
N ILE A 138 -0.08 -0.35 -1.96
CA ILE A 138 -1.50 -0.70 -1.92
C ILE A 138 -2.25 -0.01 -3.06
N ARG A 139 -2.03 1.30 -3.25
CA ARG A 139 -2.70 2.08 -4.30
C ARG A 139 -2.39 1.60 -5.71
N ILE A 140 -1.17 1.11 -5.96
CA ILE A 140 -0.72 0.71 -7.30
C ILE A 140 -1.05 -0.77 -7.58
N PHE A 141 -0.87 -1.65 -6.60
CA PHE A 141 -0.85 -3.10 -6.81
C PHE A 141 -1.99 -3.86 -6.11
N ALA A 142 -2.59 -3.31 -5.06
CA ALA A 142 -3.71 -3.92 -4.34
C ALA A 142 -5.02 -3.17 -4.55
N GLU A 143 -5.09 -2.30 -5.57
CA GLU A 143 -6.21 -1.40 -5.68
C GLU A 143 -7.50 -2.22 -5.67
N ASN A 144 -7.58 -3.32 -6.43
CA ASN A 144 -8.77 -4.16 -6.60
C ASN A 144 -9.18 -4.98 -5.37
N GLU A 145 -8.31 -5.18 -4.39
CA GLU A 145 -8.63 -5.94 -3.18
C GLU A 145 -8.84 -5.05 -1.95
N LEU A 146 -8.17 -3.90 -1.91
CA LEU A 146 -8.11 -3.03 -0.74
C LEU A 146 -8.53 -1.60 -1.06
N ILE A 147 -9.11 -0.95 -0.06
CA ILE A 147 -9.48 0.45 -0.08
C ILE A 147 -8.79 1.19 1.05
N CYS A 148 -8.42 2.44 0.77
CA CYS A 148 -7.91 3.37 1.76
C CYS A 148 -9.07 4.24 2.22
N VAL A 149 -9.37 4.18 3.52
CA VAL A 149 -10.41 4.97 4.18
C VAL A 149 -9.81 5.73 5.35
N GLU A 150 -10.37 6.89 5.66
CA GLU A 150 -9.96 7.69 6.82
C GLU A 150 -11.03 7.54 7.90
N ILE A 151 -10.65 7.02 9.06
CA ILE A 151 -11.55 6.78 10.20
C ILE A 151 -10.96 7.51 11.40
N ASN A 152 -11.67 8.51 11.92
CA ASN A 152 -11.23 9.33 13.07
C ASN A 152 -9.81 9.91 12.85
N ASP A 153 -9.58 10.57 11.72
CA ASP A 153 -8.29 11.15 11.31
C ASP A 153 -7.14 10.12 11.19
N SER A 154 -7.46 8.83 11.11
CA SER A 154 -6.50 7.74 10.96
C SER A 154 -6.72 7.00 9.64
N ILE A 155 -5.63 6.81 8.89
CA ILE A 155 -5.66 6.05 7.64
C ILE A 155 -5.77 4.54 7.95
N CYS A 156 -6.78 3.92 7.35
CA CYS A 156 -7.06 2.50 7.43
C CYS A 156 -7.13 1.88 6.03
N TYR A 157 -6.57 0.68 5.90
CA TYR A 157 -6.66 -0.15 4.71
C TYR A 157 -7.65 -1.28 4.99
N GLN A 158 -8.71 -1.36 4.19
CA GLN A 158 -9.80 -2.32 4.39
C GLN A 158 -10.03 -3.19 3.16
N SER A 159 -10.45 -4.43 3.36
CA SER A 159 -11.07 -5.23 2.30
C SER A 159 -12.50 -4.76 2.07
N PHE A 160 -13.04 -4.99 0.87
CA PHE A 160 -14.44 -4.64 0.58
C PHE A 160 -15.46 -5.32 1.51
N GLU A 161 -15.14 -6.52 1.99
CA GLU A 161 -16.01 -7.29 2.89
C GLU A 161 -16.12 -6.66 4.29
N THR A 162 -15.15 -5.83 4.67
CA THR A 162 -15.03 -5.28 6.03
C THR A 162 -15.33 -3.80 6.13
N LEU A 163 -15.79 -3.21 5.03
CA LEU A 163 -16.37 -1.86 4.98
C LEU A 163 -17.60 -1.71 5.89
N GLY A 164 -18.16 -2.82 6.41
CA GLY A 164 -19.34 -2.80 7.26
C GLY A 164 -20.64 -2.60 6.47
N LEU A 165 -20.66 -2.98 5.19
CA LEU A 165 -21.88 -2.96 4.39
C LEU A 165 -22.99 -3.81 5.03
N PRO A 166 -24.27 -3.44 4.86
CA PRO A 166 -25.39 -4.29 5.26
C PRO A 166 -25.25 -5.70 4.68
N GLN A 167 -25.58 -6.74 5.46
CA GLN A 167 -25.44 -8.13 5.02
C GLN A 167 -26.22 -8.44 3.74
N ASN A 168 -27.35 -7.78 3.53
CA ASN A 168 -28.20 -7.89 2.36
C ASN A 168 -27.83 -6.92 1.22
N PHE A 169 -26.71 -6.21 1.30
CA PHE A 169 -26.34 -5.17 0.33
C PHE A 169 -26.31 -5.68 -1.12
N ALA A 170 -25.82 -6.91 -1.34
CA ALA A 170 -25.81 -7.52 -2.68
C ALA A 170 -27.23 -7.68 -3.26
N ASP A 171 -28.19 -8.13 -2.44
CA ASP A 171 -29.59 -8.31 -2.85
C ASP A 171 -30.30 -6.96 -3.04
N THR A 172 -30.00 -6.00 -2.16
CA THR A 172 -30.47 -4.62 -2.27
C THR A 172 -29.98 -3.98 -3.57
N LEU A 173 -28.71 -4.20 -3.93
CA LEU A 173 -28.14 -3.67 -5.18
C LEU A 173 -28.84 -4.25 -6.42
N ILE A 174 -29.15 -5.56 -6.42
CA ILE A 174 -29.92 -6.21 -7.50
C ILE A 174 -31.31 -5.55 -7.61
N THR A 175 -32.01 -5.43 -6.48
CA THR A 175 -33.36 -4.82 -6.44
C THR A 175 -33.36 -3.39 -6.95
N ILE A 176 -32.35 -2.60 -6.59
CA ILE A 176 -32.19 -1.22 -7.08
C ILE A 176 -31.99 -1.22 -8.61
N LEU A 177 -31.12 -2.09 -9.13
CA LEU A 177 -30.85 -2.17 -10.56
C LEU A 177 -32.09 -2.57 -11.36
N ASP A 178 -32.86 -3.54 -10.87
CA ASP A 178 -34.10 -3.96 -11.51
C ASP A 178 -35.13 -2.82 -11.56
N ARG A 179 -35.30 -2.08 -10.46
CA ARG A 179 -36.17 -0.89 -10.41
C ARG A 179 -35.72 0.21 -11.37
N LEU A 180 -34.41 0.42 -11.51
CA LEU A 180 -33.86 1.41 -12.44
C LEU A 180 -34.14 1.00 -13.90
N ASP A 181 -33.99 -0.27 -14.22
CA ASP A 181 -34.30 -0.81 -15.54
C ASP A 181 -35.82 -0.71 -15.85
N GLU A 182 -36.69 -1.00 -14.88
CA GLU A 182 -38.15 -0.87 -15.01
C GLU A 182 -38.60 0.54 -15.36
N ILE A 183 -37.96 1.57 -14.78
CA ILE A 183 -38.26 2.98 -15.07
C ILE A 183 -37.46 3.54 -16.25
N GLY A 184 -36.64 2.71 -16.90
CA GLY A 184 -35.79 3.10 -18.03
C GLY A 184 -34.70 4.11 -17.69
N LEU A 185 -34.25 4.17 -16.43
CA LEU A 185 -33.21 5.09 -15.99
C LEU A 185 -31.84 4.40 -16.01
N PRO A 186 -30.87 4.88 -16.82
CA PRO A 186 -29.55 4.26 -16.87
C PRO A 186 -28.83 4.29 -15.51
N PRO A 187 -28.25 3.17 -15.05
CA PRO A 187 -27.56 3.09 -13.77
C PRO A 187 -26.17 3.73 -13.86
N SER A 188 -26.13 5.04 -14.06
CA SER A 188 -24.91 5.85 -13.92
C SER A 188 -24.41 5.82 -12.47
N GLN A 189 -23.14 6.13 -12.26
CA GLN A 189 -22.57 6.16 -10.91
C GLN A 189 -23.30 7.12 -9.97
N GLU A 190 -23.79 8.26 -10.46
CA GLU A 190 -24.60 9.22 -9.69
C GLU A 190 -26.00 8.69 -9.39
N VAL A 191 -26.65 8.06 -10.37
CA VAL A 191 -27.98 7.45 -10.20
C VAL A 191 -27.92 6.31 -9.20
N LEU A 192 -26.95 5.41 -9.32
CA LEU A 192 -26.76 4.29 -8.41
C LEU A 192 -26.42 4.77 -7.00
N HIS A 193 -25.50 5.73 -6.85
CA HIS A 193 -25.19 6.31 -5.54
C HIS A 193 -26.43 6.93 -4.89
N THR A 194 -27.24 7.64 -5.67
CA THR A 194 -28.49 8.24 -5.17
C THR A 194 -29.48 7.17 -4.74
N ALA A 195 -29.74 6.17 -5.59
CA ALA A 195 -30.68 5.10 -5.28
C ALA A 195 -30.28 4.28 -4.04
N ILE A 196 -28.99 3.92 -3.95
CA ILE A 196 -28.44 3.23 -2.76
C ILE A 196 -28.57 4.11 -1.52
N SER A 197 -28.26 5.41 -1.63
CA SER A 197 -28.36 6.33 -0.49
C SER A 197 -29.81 6.49 0.00
N LEU A 198 -30.77 6.53 -0.92
CA LEU A 198 -32.20 6.59 -0.58
C LEU A 198 -32.68 5.31 0.09
N GLU A 199 -32.28 4.14 -0.43
CA GLU A 199 -32.67 2.84 0.12
C GLU A 199 -32.06 2.60 1.52
N LEU A 200 -30.82 3.07 1.76
CA LEU A 200 -30.14 2.93 3.05
C LEU A 200 -30.43 4.08 4.03
N GLY A 201 -31.10 5.16 3.59
CA GLY A 201 -31.40 6.32 4.43
C GLY A 201 -30.19 7.17 4.84
N VAL A 202 -29.05 7.00 4.17
CA VAL A 202 -27.77 7.68 4.47
C VAL A 202 -27.08 8.10 3.19
N ASN A 203 -26.19 9.11 3.24
CA ASN A 203 -25.31 9.36 2.10
C ASN A 203 -24.25 8.25 2.02
N PHE A 204 -24.45 7.29 1.12
CA PHE A 204 -23.66 6.06 1.06
C PHE A 204 -22.14 6.30 0.96
N ARG A 205 -21.70 7.24 0.11
CA ARG A 205 -20.28 7.54 -0.04
C ARG A 205 -19.68 8.19 1.21
N THR A 206 -20.45 9.02 1.90
CA THR A 206 -19.99 9.65 3.15
C THR A 206 -19.98 8.65 4.30
N GLU A 207 -21.06 7.87 4.45
CA GLU A 207 -21.19 6.86 5.52
C GLU A 207 -20.05 5.84 5.47
N PHE A 208 -19.73 5.34 4.29
CA PHE A 208 -18.68 4.33 4.11
C PHE A 208 -17.33 4.94 3.67
N SER A 209 -17.14 6.25 3.84
CA SER A 209 -15.88 6.95 3.60
C SER A 209 -15.22 6.66 2.24
N LEU A 210 -16.03 6.60 1.17
CA LEU A 210 -15.56 6.28 -0.18
C LEU A 210 -14.93 7.52 -0.86
N PRO A 211 -13.59 7.54 -1.04
CA PRO A 211 -12.86 8.78 -1.35
C PRO A 211 -13.15 9.33 -2.74
N ASN A 212 -13.51 8.47 -3.71
CA ASN A 212 -13.75 8.87 -5.08
C ASN A 212 -14.70 7.91 -5.81
N TRP A 213 -15.12 8.31 -7.02
CA TRP A 213 -16.00 7.50 -7.87
C TRP A 213 -15.36 6.19 -8.34
N ASN A 214 -14.03 6.12 -8.47
CA ASN A 214 -13.37 4.87 -8.84
C ASN A 214 -13.55 3.80 -7.75
N THR A 215 -13.33 4.18 -6.47
CA THR A 215 -13.56 3.30 -5.33
C THR A 215 -15.01 2.86 -5.24
N PHE A 216 -15.97 3.78 -5.44
CA PHE A 216 -17.39 3.46 -5.49
C PHE A 216 -17.69 2.39 -6.56
N ARG A 217 -17.27 2.61 -7.80
CA ARG A 217 -17.51 1.66 -8.89
C ARG A 217 -16.92 0.28 -8.62
N ARG A 218 -15.71 0.24 -8.09
CA ARG A 218 -15.02 -1.02 -7.76
C ARG A 218 -15.72 -1.77 -6.63
N LEU A 219 -16.22 -1.07 -5.61
CA LEU A 219 -17.07 -1.64 -4.58
C LEU A 219 -18.35 -2.25 -5.19
N ILE A 220 -19.08 -1.48 -6.01
CA ILE A 220 -20.32 -1.96 -6.65
C ILE A 220 -20.05 -3.21 -7.50
N ALA A 221 -18.98 -3.22 -8.29
CA ALA A 221 -18.60 -4.37 -9.11
C ALA A 221 -18.22 -5.59 -8.26
N SER A 222 -17.57 -5.39 -7.11
CA SER A 222 -17.19 -6.46 -6.18
C SER A 222 -18.40 -7.04 -5.43
N CYS A 223 -19.37 -6.21 -5.07
CA CYS A 223 -20.55 -6.63 -4.31
C CYS A 223 -21.67 -7.21 -5.19
N PHE A 224 -21.74 -6.85 -6.47
CA PHE A 224 -22.80 -7.32 -7.36
C PHE A 224 -22.63 -8.81 -7.68
N LYS A 225 -23.64 -9.61 -7.33
CA LYS A 225 -23.68 -11.08 -7.57
C LYS A 225 -24.88 -11.51 -8.42
N GLY A 226 -25.57 -10.56 -9.05
CA GLY A 226 -26.75 -10.81 -9.87
C GLY A 226 -26.45 -11.24 -11.30
N GLU A 227 -27.49 -11.67 -12.01
CA GLU A 227 -27.47 -11.97 -13.44
C GLU A 227 -28.45 -11.05 -14.19
N PRO A 228 -28.13 -10.56 -15.40
CA PRO A 228 -26.88 -10.78 -16.12
C PRO A 228 -25.69 -10.10 -15.44
N ARG A 229 -24.48 -10.65 -15.62
CA ARG A 229 -23.25 -9.98 -15.20
C ARG A 229 -23.20 -8.54 -15.73
N ARG A 230 -22.86 -7.60 -14.86
CA ARG A 230 -22.75 -6.19 -15.19
C ARG A 230 -21.31 -5.69 -15.08
N GLU A 231 -20.97 -4.72 -15.91
CA GLU A 231 -19.68 -4.05 -15.91
C GLU A 231 -19.83 -2.53 -16.12
N TRP A 232 -18.84 -1.77 -15.64
CA TRP A 232 -18.84 -0.32 -15.82
C TRP A 232 -18.34 0.05 -17.22
N LYS A 233 -19.18 0.76 -17.99
CA LYS A 233 -18.85 1.38 -19.27
C LYS A 233 -19.24 2.85 -19.25
N ASN A 234 -18.30 3.75 -19.51
CA ASN A 234 -18.54 5.20 -19.51
C ASN A 234 -19.30 5.70 -18.27
N ASN A 235 -18.93 5.20 -17.09
CA ASN A 235 -19.58 5.49 -15.80
C ASN A 235 -21.02 4.97 -15.64
N ILE A 236 -21.46 4.03 -16.47
CA ILE A 236 -22.78 3.36 -16.40
C ILE A 236 -22.56 1.86 -16.14
N PHE A 237 -23.34 1.27 -15.23
CA PHE A 237 -23.23 -0.13 -14.84
C PHE A 237 -24.16 -1.02 -15.67
N LEU A 238 -23.68 -1.46 -16.83
CA LEU A 238 -24.49 -2.13 -17.85
C LEU A 238 -24.38 -3.65 -17.74
N GLY A 239 -25.48 -4.36 -17.99
CA GLY A 239 -25.46 -5.80 -18.25
C GLY A 239 -24.74 -6.11 -19.55
N GLY A 240 -23.94 -7.18 -19.56
CA GLY A 240 -23.41 -7.72 -20.81
C GLY A 240 -24.54 -8.17 -21.72
N GLU A 241 -24.59 -7.65 -22.95
CA GLU A 241 -25.44 -8.22 -24.00
C GLU A 241 -25.00 -9.67 -24.25
N ARG A 242 -25.94 -10.61 -24.23
CA ARG A 242 -25.71 -11.98 -24.74
C ARG A 242 -25.78 -12.00 -26.25
#